data_AF-A0A1I8A1E0-F1
#
_entry.id   AF-A0A1I8A1E0-F1
#
_cell.length_a   1.000
_cell.length_b   1.000
_cell.length_c   1.000
_cell.angle_alpha   90.00
_cell.angle_beta   90.00
_cell.angle_gamma   90.00
#
_symmetry.space_group_name_H-M   'P 1'
#
loop_
_entity.id
_entity.type
_entity.pdbx_description
1 polymer ?
#
loop_
_entity_poly.entity_id
_entity_poly.type
_entity_poly.pdbx_seq_one_letter_code
_entity_poly.pdbx_strand_id
1 'polypeptide(L)'
;MRSLDSADMNKDCEQRLLEVQYFMARDWTLDPQLYQACQQDAKEKCGAVDDWWMKSNPNHLVDPGPAVLACLYRNAYDEASPLAANCSMNVRRVLHTRALRVNLMPELEEACRPALSEYCSRKTDPTMHIISYILSSFFAQR
;
A
#
# COMPACT_ATOMS: atom_id res chain seq x y z
N MET A 1 -5.44 -11.56 11.42
CA MET A 1 -5.39 -10.88 12.73
C MET A 1 -6.60 -9.95 12.87
N ARG A 2 -7.76 -10.48 13.29
CA ARG A 2 -9.02 -9.73 13.39
C ARG A 2 -9.33 -9.20 14.81
N SER A 3 -8.48 -9.50 15.80
CA SER A 3 -8.78 -9.23 17.23
C SER A 3 -7.66 -8.50 17.96
N LEU A 4 -6.84 -7.71 17.24
CA LEU A 4 -5.72 -6.99 17.86
C LEU A 4 -6.19 -5.99 18.92
N ASP A 5 -7.28 -5.28 18.63
CA ASP A 5 -7.85 -4.27 19.52
C ASP A 5 -8.89 -4.87 20.50
N SER A 6 -8.90 -6.19 20.66
CA SER A 6 -9.85 -6.85 21.58
C SER A 6 -9.40 -6.69 23.03
N ALA A 7 -10.36 -6.49 23.94
CA ALA A 7 -10.08 -6.34 25.37
C ALA A 7 -9.42 -7.58 26.00
N ASP A 8 -9.55 -8.75 25.35
CA ASP A 8 -8.97 -10.02 25.78
C ASP A 8 -7.50 -10.18 25.33
N MET A 9 -6.96 -9.26 24.52
CA MET A 9 -5.59 -9.33 24.03
C MET A 9 -4.60 -8.94 25.12
N ASN A 10 -3.65 -9.84 25.42
CA ASN A 10 -2.52 -9.51 26.29
C ASN A 10 -1.61 -8.49 25.58
N LYS A 11 -1.22 -7.42 26.30
CA LYS A 11 -0.32 -6.37 25.82
C LYS A 11 0.99 -6.89 25.22
N ASP A 12 1.58 -7.94 25.80
CA ASP A 12 2.81 -8.52 25.26
C ASP A 12 2.58 -9.19 23.91
N CYS A 13 1.44 -9.85 23.74
CA CYS A 13 1.03 -10.46 22.47
C CYS A 13 0.70 -9.38 21.43
N GLU A 14 -0.05 -8.35 21.83
CA GLU A 14 -0.38 -7.18 21.02
C GLU A 14 0.90 -6.53 20.45
N GLN A 15 1.88 -6.23 21.32
CA GLN A 15 3.14 -5.64 20.91
C GLN A 15 3.89 -6.51 19.89
N ARG A 16 4.01 -7.82 20.14
CA ARG A 16 4.67 -8.75 19.21
C ARG A 16 3.96 -8.81 17.87
N LEU A 17 2.62 -8.80 17.87
CA LEU A 17 1.85 -8.81 16.63
C LEU A 17 2.01 -7.50 15.84
N LEU A 18 2.10 -6.35 16.53
CA LEU A 18 2.40 -5.06 15.91
C LEU A 18 3.81 -5.05 15.29
N GLU A 19 4.82 -5.58 15.99
CA GLU A 19 6.18 -5.73 15.46
C GLU A 19 6.20 -6.58 14.17
N VAL A 20 5.52 -7.73 14.17
CA VAL A 20 5.39 -8.58 12.98
C VAL A 20 4.70 -7.83 11.85
N GLN A 21 3.60 -7.14 12.14
CA GLN A 21 2.87 -6.36 11.14
C GLN A 21 3.70 -5.23 10.55
N TYR A 22 4.53 -4.55 11.36
CA TYR A 22 5.44 -3.51 10.90
C TYR A 22 6.44 -4.07 9.88
N PHE A 23 7.07 -5.21 10.17
CA PHE A 23 8.00 -5.84 9.24
C PHE A 23 7.29 -6.30 7.96
N MET A 24 6.09 -6.89 8.07
CA MET A 24 5.32 -7.30 6.91
C MET A 24 4.86 -6.13 6.03
N ALA A 25 4.48 -5.00 6.63
CA ALA A 25 4.05 -3.81 5.89
C ALA A 25 5.21 -3.19 5.08
N ARG A 26 6.44 -3.29 5.60
CA ARG A 26 7.66 -2.79 4.96
C ARG A 26 8.31 -3.81 4.02
N ASP A 27 8.00 -5.08 4.19
CA ASP A 27 8.46 -6.12 3.28
C ASP A 27 7.69 -6.03 1.96
N TRP A 28 8.29 -5.28 1.05
CA TRP A 28 7.70 -5.06 -0.24
C TRP A 28 7.56 -6.38 -1.02
N THR A 29 8.45 -7.36 -0.85
CA THR A 29 8.51 -8.65 -1.59
C THR A 29 7.35 -9.63 -1.37
N LEU A 30 6.44 -9.35 -0.44
CA LEU A 30 5.35 -10.25 -0.07
C LEU A 30 4.25 -10.42 -1.13
N ASP A 31 4.36 -9.79 -2.29
CA ASP A 31 3.35 -9.85 -3.35
C ASP A 31 3.93 -10.28 -4.72
N PRO A 32 4.14 -11.58 -4.95
CA PRO A 32 4.66 -12.09 -6.21
C PRO A 32 3.74 -11.80 -7.41
N GLN A 33 2.44 -11.68 -7.17
CA GLN A 33 1.47 -11.39 -8.22
C GLN A 33 1.65 -9.99 -8.78
N LEU A 34 1.98 -9.01 -7.92
CA LEU A 34 2.33 -7.66 -8.35
C LEU A 34 3.53 -7.66 -9.29
N TYR A 35 4.58 -8.42 -8.96
CA TYR A 35 5.82 -8.46 -9.77
C TYR A 35 5.60 -9.06 -11.13
N GLN A 36 4.89 -10.19 -11.19
CA GLN A 36 4.56 -10.82 -12.46
C GLN A 36 3.71 -9.90 -13.34
N ALA A 37 2.77 -9.18 -12.75
CA ALA A 37 1.90 -8.27 -13.50
C ALA A 37 2.63 -7.01 -13.99
N CYS A 38 3.56 -6.48 -13.19
CA CYS A 38 4.20 -5.18 -13.43
C CYS A 38 5.63 -5.26 -13.97
N GLN A 39 6.14 -6.44 -14.33
CA GLN A 39 7.54 -6.61 -14.72
C GLN A 39 7.93 -5.67 -15.88
N GLN A 40 7.10 -5.58 -16.93
CA GLN A 40 7.39 -4.75 -18.09
C GLN A 40 7.26 -3.26 -17.78
N ASP A 41 6.14 -2.86 -17.17
CA ASP A 41 5.90 -1.47 -16.76
C ASP A 41 7.00 -0.95 -15.81
N ALA A 42 7.47 -1.80 -14.90
CA ALA A 42 8.54 -1.44 -13.98
C ALA A 42 9.84 -1.12 -14.73
N LYS A 43 10.19 -1.89 -15.77
CA LYS A 43 11.37 -1.60 -16.60
C LYS A 43 11.17 -0.33 -17.43
N GLU A 44 10.06 -0.25 -18.16
CA GLU A 44 9.82 0.81 -19.14
C GLU A 44 9.55 2.18 -18.50
N LYS A 45 8.78 2.21 -17.41
CA LYS A 45 8.33 3.47 -16.78
C LYS A 45 9.10 3.81 -15.51
N CYS A 46 9.67 2.82 -14.83
CA CYS A 46 10.29 3.01 -13.52
C CYS A 46 11.79 2.69 -13.49
N GLY A 47 12.40 2.33 -14.63
CA GLY A 47 13.83 2.03 -14.72
C GLY A 47 14.25 0.82 -13.87
N ALA A 48 13.34 -0.11 -13.62
CA ALA A 48 13.64 -1.30 -12.85
C ALA A 48 14.61 -2.21 -13.60
N VAL A 49 15.52 -2.82 -12.86
CA VAL A 49 16.43 -3.85 -13.38
C VAL A 49 15.72 -5.21 -13.51
N ASP A 50 16.39 -6.16 -14.14
CA ASP A 50 15.96 -7.56 -14.09
C ASP A 50 15.96 -8.07 -12.64
N ASP A 51 14.99 -8.94 -12.33
CA ASP A 51 14.82 -9.53 -10.99
C ASP A 51 14.78 -8.50 -9.84
N TRP A 52 14.33 -7.27 -10.11
CA TRP A 52 14.23 -6.19 -9.11
C TRP A 52 13.38 -6.56 -7.90
N TRP A 53 12.60 -7.65 -7.97
CA TRP A 53 11.79 -8.18 -6.89
C TRP A 53 12.51 -9.15 -5.95
N MET A 54 13.75 -9.51 -6.25
CA MET A 54 14.57 -10.39 -5.42
C MET A 54 15.48 -9.56 -4.53
N LYS A 55 15.37 -9.72 -3.20
CA LYS A 55 16.24 -9.04 -2.21
C LYS A 55 17.73 -9.39 -2.35
N SER A 56 18.05 -10.52 -2.99
CA SER A 56 19.39 -11.07 -3.08
C SER A 56 19.92 -11.07 -4.51
N ASN A 57 19.95 -9.92 -5.18
CA ASN A 57 20.74 -9.81 -6.39
C ASN A 57 22.13 -9.24 -6.00
N PRO A 58 23.22 -10.04 -6.13
CA PRO A 58 24.54 -9.71 -5.60
C PRO A 58 25.18 -8.44 -6.20
N ASN A 59 24.61 -7.89 -7.27
CA ASN A 59 25.08 -6.66 -7.90
C ASN A 59 24.41 -5.38 -7.33
N HIS A 60 23.46 -5.50 -6.40
CA HIS A 60 22.69 -4.35 -5.89
C HIS A 60 23.21 -3.88 -4.53
N LEU A 61 23.95 -2.78 -4.54
CA LEU A 61 24.35 -2.04 -3.34
C LEU A 61 23.15 -1.38 -2.62
N VAL A 62 22.04 -1.17 -3.33
CA VAL A 62 20.81 -0.53 -2.81
C VAL A 62 19.59 -1.32 -3.28
N ASP A 63 18.67 -1.61 -2.36
CA ASP A 63 17.40 -2.28 -2.64
C ASP A 63 16.52 -1.40 -3.57
N PRO A 64 16.28 -1.80 -4.82
CA PRO A 64 15.49 -1.00 -5.77
C PRO A 64 13.98 -1.08 -5.51
N GLY A 65 13.52 -2.08 -4.75
CA GLY A 65 12.10 -2.40 -4.59
C GLY A 65 11.23 -1.22 -4.13
N PRO A 66 11.58 -0.51 -3.04
CA PRO A 66 10.81 0.63 -2.55
C PRO A 66 10.65 1.75 -3.60
N ALA A 67 11.71 2.07 -4.35
CA ALA A 67 11.68 3.13 -5.35
C ALA A 67 10.81 2.75 -6.56
N VAL A 68 10.94 1.51 -7.05
CA VAL A 68 10.14 0.98 -8.15
C VAL A 68 8.65 0.94 -7.75
N LEU A 69 8.33 0.48 -6.53
CA LEU A 69 6.95 0.47 -6.04
C LEU A 69 6.35 1.87 -5.95
N ALA A 70 7.09 2.84 -5.40
CA ALA A 70 6.63 4.23 -5.32
C ALA A 70 6.33 4.79 -6.72
N CYS A 71 7.15 4.44 -7.72
CA CYS A 71 6.91 4.80 -9.11
C CYS A 71 5.64 4.15 -9.67
N LEU A 72 5.46 2.84 -9.51
CA LEU A 72 4.25 2.13 -9.96
C LEU A 72 2.98 2.71 -9.31
N TYR A 73 3.04 3.09 -8.03
CA TYR A 73 1.90 3.69 -7.33
C TYR A 73 1.47 5.03 -7.94
N ARG A 74 2.44 5.87 -8.32
CA ARG A 74 2.16 7.13 -9.02
C ARG A 74 1.54 6.89 -10.40
N ASN A 75 2.11 5.96 -11.17
CA ASN A 75 1.66 5.66 -12.54
C ASN A 75 0.34 4.90 -12.60
N ALA A 76 -0.13 4.29 -11.50
CA ALA A 76 -1.42 3.60 -11.47
C ALA A 76 -2.63 4.53 -11.60
N TYR A 77 -2.44 5.84 -11.41
CA TYR A 77 -3.46 6.88 -11.58
C TYR A 77 -3.08 7.89 -12.67
N ASP A 78 -2.04 7.62 -13.46
CA ASP A 78 -1.67 8.47 -14.59
C ASP A 78 -2.62 8.19 -15.78
N GLU A 79 -3.40 9.21 -16.15
CA GLU A 79 -4.34 9.14 -17.29
C GLU A 79 -3.63 9.33 -18.64
N ALA A 80 -2.49 10.04 -18.66
CA ALA A 80 -1.74 10.34 -19.88
C ALA A 80 -0.83 9.18 -20.29
N SER A 81 -0.24 8.48 -19.32
CA SER A 81 0.64 7.32 -19.54
C SER A 81 0.29 6.18 -18.58
N PRO A 82 -0.88 5.53 -18.77
CA PRO A 82 -1.32 4.49 -17.86
C PRO A 82 -0.41 3.26 -17.88
N LEU A 83 -0.35 2.56 -16.75
CA LEU A 83 0.20 1.20 -16.67
C LEU A 83 -0.66 0.22 -17.47
N ALA A 84 -0.09 -0.94 -17.81
CA ALA A 84 -0.88 -2.04 -18.35
C ALA A 84 -2.02 -2.40 -17.38
N ALA A 85 -3.17 -2.81 -17.93
CA ALA A 85 -4.37 -3.05 -17.14
C ALA A 85 -4.15 -4.07 -16.00
N ASN A 86 -3.40 -5.14 -16.26
CA ASN A 86 -3.04 -6.15 -15.26
C ASN A 86 -2.17 -5.58 -14.13
N CYS A 87 -1.18 -4.75 -14.45
CA CYS A 87 -0.29 -4.10 -13.49
C CYS A 87 -1.08 -3.10 -12.66
N SER A 88 -1.85 -2.22 -13.31
CA SER A 88 -2.68 -1.22 -12.65
C SER A 88 -3.68 -1.84 -11.65
N MET A 89 -4.33 -2.94 -12.03
CA MET A 89 -5.21 -3.70 -11.13
C MET A 89 -4.47 -4.25 -9.91
N ASN A 90 -3.29 -4.84 -10.11
CA ASN A 90 -2.50 -5.39 -9.00
C ASN A 90 -1.93 -4.29 -8.10
N VAL A 91 -1.49 -3.16 -8.66
CA VAL A 91 -1.05 -1.99 -7.88
C VAL A 91 -2.19 -1.51 -6.99
N ARG A 92 -3.41 -1.35 -7.52
CA ARG A 92 -4.57 -0.94 -6.72
C ARG A 92 -4.93 -1.97 -5.66
N ARG A 93 -4.88 -3.27 -5.97
CA ARG A 93 -5.09 -4.35 -4.98
C ARG A 93 -4.09 -4.26 -3.83
N VAL A 94 -2.81 -4.05 -4.13
CA VAL A 94 -1.76 -3.96 -3.12
C VAL A 94 -1.91 -2.69 -2.29
N LEU A 95 -2.17 -1.55 -2.92
CA LEU A 95 -2.44 -0.28 -2.23
C LEU A 95 -3.61 -0.42 -1.27
N HIS A 96 -4.72 -1.00 -1.73
CA HIS A 96 -5.89 -1.23 -0.89
C HIS A 96 -5.56 -2.17 0.29
N THR A 97 -4.89 -3.30 0.02
CA THR A 97 -4.52 -4.27 1.08
C THR A 97 -3.60 -3.65 2.13
N ARG A 98 -2.68 -2.77 1.72
CA ARG A 98 -1.73 -2.09 2.62
C ARG A 98 -2.36 -0.91 3.36
N ALA A 99 -3.34 -0.23 2.75
CA ALA A 99 -4.05 0.90 3.36
C ALA A 99 -4.98 0.49 4.52
N LEU A 100 -5.37 -0.78 4.64
CA LEU A 100 -6.25 -1.28 5.72
C LEU A 100 -5.61 -1.27 7.12
N ARG A 101 -4.36 -0.79 7.25
CA ARG A 101 -3.60 -0.78 8.52
C ARG A 101 -2.80 0.51 8.68
N VAL A 102 -3.50 1.64 8.72
CA VAL A 102 -2.90 2.98 8.80
C VAL A 102 -2.00 3.17 10.04
N ASN A 103 -2.29 2.50 11.16
CA ASN A 103 -1.48 2.54 12.39
C ASN A 103 -0.08 1.89 12.27
N LEU A 104 0.25 1.24 11.13
CA LEU A 104 1.50 0.47 10.98
C LEU A 104 2.65 1.24 10.31
N MET A 105 2.38 2.41 9.74
CA MET A 105 3.38 3.23 9.07
C MET A 105 3.44 4.59 9.77
N PRO A 106 4.21 4.75 10.85
CA PRO A 106 4.22 5.95 11.69
C PRO A 106 4.44 7.23 10.89
N GLU A 107 5.26 7.18 9.83
CA GLU A 107 5.57 8.30 8.96
C GLU A 107 4.36 8.72 8.11
N LEU A 108 3.60 7.76 7.58
CA LEU A 108 2.35 8.04 6.87
C LEU A 108 1.25 8.41 7.85
N GLU A 109 1.18 7.75 8.99
CA GLU A 109 0.21 8.06 10.04
C GLU A 109 0.40 9.51 10.48
N GLU A 110 1.62 9.97 10.79
CA GLU A 110 1.90 11.36 11.17
C GLU A 110 1.53 12.35 10.06
N ALA A 111 1.94 12.08 8.81
CA ALA A 111 1.64 12.96 7.68
C ALA A 111 0.14 13.01 7.34
N CYS A 112 -0.55 11.87 7.45
CA CYS A 112 -1.97 11.75 7.13
C CYS A 112 -2.88 12.01 8.33
N ARG A 113 -2.40 12.01 9.58
CA ARG A 113 -3.21 12.18 10.80
C ARG A 113 -4.07 13.45 10.77
N PRO A 114 -3.58 14.62 10.30
CA PRO A 114 -4.43 15.80 10.15
C PRO A 114 -5.56 15.56 9.14
N ALA A 115 -5.25 14.95 7.99
CA ALA A 115 -6.23 14.63 6.96
C ALA A 115 -7.22 13.57 7.43
N LEU A 116 -6.79 12.53 8.14
CA LEU A 116 -7.69 11.52 8.71
C LEU A 116 -8.62 12.14 9.76
N SER A 117 -8.11 13.07 10.58
CA SER A 117 -8.95 13.84 11.48
C SER A 117 -9.97 14.68 10.70
N GLU A 118 -9.56 15.37 9.64
CA GLU A 118 -10.45 16.21 8.84
C GLU A 118 -11.51 15.41 8.06
N TYR A 119 -11.11 14.30 7.43
CA TYR A 119 -11.92 13.56 6.47
C TYR A 119 -12.56 12.28 7.05
N CYS A 120 -12.11 11.78 8.21
CA CYS A 120 -12.61 10.55 8.84
C CYS A 120 -13.17 10.75 10.27
N SER A 121 -13.37 11.99 10.73
CA SER A 121 -13.84 12.35 12.08
C SER A 121 -15.19 11.75 12.54
N ARG A 122 -15.95 11.06 11.68
CA ARG A 122 -17.21 10.41 12.06
C ARG A 122 -17.06 8.89 12.00
N LYS A 123 -16.95 8.29 13.19
CA LYS A 123 -16.86 6.85 13.50
C LYS A 123 -17.10 5.94 12.30
N THR A 124 -16.02 5.36 11.79
CA THR A 124 -16.08 4.32 10.77
C THR A 124 -16.45 3.00 11.46
N ASP A 125 -17.73 2.60 11.37
CA ASP A 125 -18.09 1.19 11.57
C ASP A 125 -17.34 0.36 10.50
N PRO A 126 -16.67 -0.75 10.86
CA PRO A 126 -15.79 -1.53 9.99
C PRO A 126 -16.44 -2.13 8.73
N THR A 127 -17.73 -1.91 8.50
CA THR A 127 -18.43 -2.31 7.28
C THR A 127 -18.83 -1.09 6.44
N MET A 128 -17.83 -0.54 5.74
CA MET A 128 -17.97 -0.09 4.35
C MET A 128 -19.14 0.85 4.01
N HIS A 129 -18.94 2.18 4.03
CA HIS A 129 -19.72 3.11 3.17
C HIS A 129 -18.99 4.43 2.79
N ILE A 130 -17.79 4.70 3.29
CA ILE A 130 -17.15 6.02 3.14
C ILE A 130 -16.54 6.23 1.75
N ILE A 131 -15.97 5.18 1.17
CA ILE A 131 -15.39 5.24 -0.18
C ILE A 131 -16.49 5.53 -1.23
N SER A 132 -17.70 4.98 -1.06
CA SER A 132 -18.81 5.21 -1.98
C SER A 132 -19.31 6.66 -1.98
N TYR A 133 -19.33 7.32 -0.81
CA TYR A 133 -19.87 8.67 -0.68
C TYR A 133 -18.87 9.74 -1.16
N ILE A 134 -17.58 9.54 -0.88
CA ILE A 134 -16.50 10.42 -1.35
C ILE A 134 -16.39 10.35 -2.88
N LEU A 135 -16.48 9.15 -3.48
CA LEU A 135 -16.50 8.99 -4.93
C LEU A 135 -17.71 9.67 -5.59
N SER A 136 -18.90 9.61 -4.97
CA SER A 136 -20.10 10.26 -5.51
C SER A 136 -20.05 11.80 -5.46
N SER A 137 -19.35 12.39 -4.49
CA SER A 137 -19.27 13.85 -4.35
C SER A 137 -18.20 14.45 -5.25
N PHE A 138 -17.10 13.74 -5.50
CA PHE A 138 -16.02 14.20 -6.37
C PHE A 138 -16.36 14.08 -7.87
N PHE A 139 -17.15 13.07 -8.27
CA PHE A 139 -17.63 12.92 -9.65
C PHE A 139 -18.85 13.79 -9.99
N ALA A 140 -19.48 14.43 -9.00
CA ALA A 140 -20.61 15.36 -9.22
C ALA A 140 -20.17 16.82 -9.43
N GLN A 141 -18.89 17.15 -9.23
CA GLN A 141 -18.35 18.50 -9.37
C GLN A 141 -17.38 18.66 -10.56
N ARG A 142 -17.44 17.76 -11.55
CA ARG A 142 -16.75 17.89 -12.84
C ARG A 142 -17.67 17.52 -13.99
#